data_AF-A0A0B1T6E8-F1
#
_entry.id   AF-A0A0B1T6E8-F1
#
_cell.length_a   1.000
_cell.length_b   1.000
_cell.length_c   1.000
_cell.angle_alpha   90.00
_cell.angle_beta   90.00
_cell.angle_gamma   90.00
#
_symmetry.space_group_name_H-M   'P 1'
#
loop_
_entity.id
_entity.type
_entity.pdbx_description
1 polymer ?
#
loop_
_entity_poly.entity_id
_entity_poly.type
_entity_poly.pdbx_seq_one_letter_code
_entity_poly.pdbx_strand_id
1 'polypeptide(L)'
;MVKAKSLGQWSLPDQTPLAPVTVVAAEAKKKPPKKAPKRKRSAPADEAEIPEDILPPTQAVAVTEGQKRRINGKTVSLTKLLSCMKTLKLSAVVKLMELTQGRRRASIFLIEHLLSILKQVCPRVGKKSVPWDKGEASTATLHGDLTQISAEVEKLLPILWNTFSKTVSYFRDQFNSSAVVTTETDVSDQLADLLRLCLATLEHIFSWNHISVLPSDSDAVTTRKRVRRDKIMTVLERALIEEESERSAGSEAEKTIYEYLIDICEVVPNVTVAMALLDCAATIQSPREELSNRLARNTLEFLRKEWVDKEGKPIKGAVLTSAVRKLLGHYLNLRPVNYRLCAIQWILAKKLADLVPHDERRKSKVYEQESDDPDLGDKETKQIFACFTRGTFGTIYKVLFVAMNDVLANDVIQPSGIILRKPSAQECLRTWNIAAGCVSLFGLMLRVRELRSTSLLVAAIKEGRRFLALMCNKNSSFMHLLEDKARLATVTENVVEIIKSVQIGNRNFQNICVHAKANRSNILLKLVPDFRVTNEQWMRAIQSKLAGINCQEAFEIGLLKPRDINGEEIVYSGDDRSSSTCSESEGEQNAEEVFIDFLDY
;
A
#
# COMPACT_ATOMS: atom_id res chain seq x y z
N MET A 1 -27.97 34.97 -34.66
CA MET A 1 -28.79 34.36 -33.60
C MET A 1 -29.40 33.06 -34.10
N VAL A 2 -28.58 32.02 -34.31
CA VAL A 2 -28.97 30.71 -34.91
C VAL A 2 -28.04 29.62 -34.35
N LYS A 3 -28.55 28.39 -34.14
CA LYS A 3 -27.81 27.15 -33.80
C LYS A 3 -26.88 27.22 -32.57
N ALA A 4 -27.45 26.98 -31.38
CA ALA A 4 -26.73 26.22 -30.35
C ALA A 4 -26.74 24.73 -30.76
N LYS A 5 -25.58 24.06 -30.79
CA LYS A 5 -25.49 22.63 -31.10
C LYS A 5 -25.74 21.78 -29.85
N SER A 6 -26.52 20.71 -30.00
CA SER A 6 -26.70 19.68 -28.98
C SER A 6 -25.43 18.82 -28.83
N LEU A 7 -24.76 18.93 -27.69
CA LEU A 7 -23.67 18.06 -27.23
C LEU A 7 -23.87 17.76 -25.73
N GLY A 8 -23.36 16.61 -25.25
CA GLY A 8 -23.21 16.31 -23.82
C GLY A 8 -24.40 15.67 -23.08
N GLN A 9 -25.63 15.68 -23.61
CA GLN A 9 -26.77 15.07 -22.90
C GLN A 9 -26.76 13.54 -22.95
N TRP A 10 -26.41 12.91 -21.82
CA TRP A 10 -26.83 11.53 -21.52
C TRP A 10 -28.36 11.49 -21.43
N SER A 11 -28.98 10.48 -22.04
CA SER A 11 -30.43 10.30 -21.96
C SER A 11 -30.88 10.08 -20.51
N LEU A 12 -31.90 10.84 -20.07
CA LEU A 12 -32.65 10.50 -18.85
C LEU A 12 -33.25 9.08 -19.00
N PRO A 13 -33.36 8.32 -17.89
CA PRO A 13 -33.67 6.91 -17.96
C PRO A 13 -35.07 6.63 -18.52
N ASP A 14 -35.12 5.63 -19.39
CA ASP A 14 -36.34 4.95 -19.82
C ASP A 14 -37.13 4.47 -18.57
N GLN A 15 -38.37 4.93 -18.42
CA GLN A 15 -39.21 4.65 -17.25
C GLN A 15 -39.93 3.29 -17.33
N THR A 16 -39.50 2.36 -18.19
CA THR A 16 -40.05 1.00 -18.23
C THR A 16 -39.77 0.24 -16.92
N PRO A 17 -40.81 -0.16 -16.15
CA PRO A 17 -40.63 -0.79 -14.85
C PRO A 17 -40.25 -2.27 -14.99
N LEU A 18 -38.93 -2.54 -15.06
CA LEU A 18 -38.40 -3.89 -14.89
C LEU A 18 -38.81 -4.46 -13.52
N ALA A 19 -39.34 -5.69 -13.52
CA ALA A 19 -39.86 -6.31 -12.31
C ALA A 19 -38.78 -6.46 -11.21
N PRO A 20 -39.08 -6.15 -9.93
CA PRO A 20 -38.07 -6.00 -8.89
C PRO A 20 -37.48 -7.34 -8.44
N VAL A 21 -36.28 -7.67 -8.93
CA VAL A 21 -35.43 -8.76 -8.41
C VAL A 21 -34.49 -8.19 -7.34
N THR A 22 -34.85 -8.34 -6.07
CA THR A 22 -34.05 -7.85 -4.95
C THR A 22 -32.84 -8.75 -4.68
N VAL A 23 -31.64 -8.31 -5.06
CA VAL A 23 -30.37 -8.96 -4.71
C VAL A 23 -29.86 -8.41 -3.38
N VAL A 24 -29.43 -9.29 -2.47
CA VAL A 24 -28.92 -8.91 -1.14
C VAL A 24 -27.54 -9.54 -0.92
N ALA A 25 -26.58 -8.74 -0.46
CA ALA A 25 -25.26 -9.24 -0.08
C ALA A 25 -25.35 -10.10 1.18
N ALA A 26 -24.68 -11.25 1.20
CA ALA A 26 -24.77 -12.21 2.30
C ALA A 26 -23.87 -11.80 3.48
N GLU A 27 -24.43 -11.07 4.45
CA GLU A 27 -23.75 -10.85 5.73
C GLU A 27 -23.47 -12.18 6.46
N ALA A 28 -22.25 -12.30 6.98
CA ALA A 28 -21.79 -13.49 7.67
C ALA A 28 -22.45 -13.64 9.06
N LYS A 29 -23.55 -14.39 9.14
CA LYS A 29 -24.22 -14.73 10.40
C LYS A 29 -23.25 -15.40 11.39
N LYS A 30 -22.78 -14.65 12.39
CA LYS A 30 -22.08 -15.20 13.57
C LYS A 30 -22.97 -16.25 14.22
N LYS A 31 -22.43 -17.45 14.49
CA LYS A 31 -23.14 -18.48 15.26
C LYS A 31 -23.32 -18.01 16.71
N PRO A 32 -24.50 -18.19 17.34
CA PRO A 32 -24.65 -17.94 18.77
C PRO A 32 -23.86 -18.98 19.59
N PRO A 33 -23.42 -18.65 20.82
CA PRO A 33 -22.74 -19.58 21.69
C PRO A 33 -23.67 -20.73 22.13
N LYS A 34 -23.14 -21.96 22.20
CA LYS A 34 -23.86 -23.11 22.75
C LYS A 34 -24.07 -22.89 24.26
N LYS A 35 -25.33 -22.92 24.73
CA LYS A 35 -25.65 -22.98 26.16
C LYS A 35 -25.25 -24.34 26.73
N ALA A 36 -24.65 -24.35 27.93
CA ALA A 36 -24.41 -25.56 28.70
C ALA A 36 -25.73 -26.06 29.36
N PRO A 37 -25.87 -27.37 29.64
CA PRO A 37 -27.06 -27.93 30.27
C PRO A 37 -27.13 -27.58 31.78
N LYS A 38 -28.30 -27.12 32.26
CA LYS A 38 -28.60 -27.00 33.70
C LYS A 38 -29.38 -28.21 34.21
N ARG A 39 -29.10 -28.62 35.46
CA ARG A 39 -29.85 -29.65 36.21
C ARG A 39 -31.24 -29.13 36.65
N LYS A 40 -32.12 -30.07 37.02
CA LYS A 40 -33.54 -29.84 37.44
C LYS A 40 -33.70 -29.56 38.96
N ARG A 41 -34.92 -29.09 39.30
CA ARG A 41 -35.56 -28.90 40.63
C ARG A 41 -35.07 -27.68 41.44
N SER A 42 -35.92 -26.96 42.19
CA SER A 42 -37.39 -27.10 42.41
C SER A 42 -38.08 -25.77 42.80
N ALA A 43 -39.40 -25.66 42.57
CA ALA A 43 -40.31 -24.68 43.19
C ALA A 43 -40.87 -25.23 44.53
N PRO A 44 -41.61 -24.48 45.38
CA PRO A 44 -42.90 -23.76 45.12
C PRO A 44 -42.72 -22.20 45.07
N ALA A 45 -43.73 -21.30 45.09
CA ALA A 45 -45.16 -21.22 44.67
C ALA A 45 -45.64 -19.73 44.76
N ASP A 46 -46.96 -19.48 44.65
CA ASP A 46 -47.77 -18.29 45.07
C ASP A 46 -47.46 -16.91 44.39
N GLU A 47 -48.41 -16.00 44.08
CA GLU A 47 -49.90 -15.99 44.17
C GLU A 47 -50.52 -15.11 43.02
N ALA A 48 -51.74 -14.55 43.19
CA ALA A 48 -52.61 -13.88 42.17
C ALA A 48 -52.08 -12.50 41.61
N GLU A 49 -52.71 -11.72 40.71
CA GLU A 49 -54.11 -11.62 40.19
C GLU A 49 -54.21 -10.83 38.82
N ILE A 50 -55.42 -10.53 38.31
CA ILE A 50 -55.78 -9.74 37.08
C ILE A 50 -57.22 -9.15 37.25
N PRO A 51 -57.80 -8.21 36.45
CA PRO A 51 -57.35 -7.51 35.22
C PRO A 51 -57.28 -5.94 35.39
N GLU A 52 -57.86 -4.95 34.65
CA GLU A 52 -58.79 -4.81 33.49
C GLU A 52 -58.67 -3.42 32.76
N ASP A 53 -59.78 -2.86 32.25
CA ASP A 53 -59.97 -1.78 31.23
C ASP A 53 -60.00 -0.31 31.82
N ILE A 54 -60.12 0.84 31.09
CA ILE A 54 -61.01 1.27 29.96
C ILE A 54 -60.37 2.38 29.07
N LEU A 55 -60.83 2.46 27.81
CA LEU A 55 -60.59 3.47 26.74
C LEU A 55 -61.95 3.85 26.07
N PRO A 56 -62.08 4.79 25.09
CA PRO A 56 -61.33 6.00 24.68
C PRO A 56 -62.33 7.23 24.72
N PRO A 57 -62.50 8.17 23.75
CA PRO A 57 -61.70 8.74 22.63
C PRO A 57 -61.55 10.31 22.76
N THR A 58 -61.15 11.18 21.80
CA THR A 58 -61.17 11.14 20.32
C THR A 58 -60.20 12.16 19.67
N GLN A 59 -59.29 11.69 18.79
CA GLN A 59 -58.65 12.42 17.64
C GLN A 59 -57.87 13.73 17.96
N ALA A 60 -57.02 14.32 17.10
CA ALA A 60 -56.52 13.98 15.75
C ALA A 60 -55.05 14.51 15.63
N VAL A 61 -54.16 14.05 14.74
CA VAL A 61 -54.13 12.88 13.85
C VAL A 61 -52.64 12.57 13.53
N ALA A 62 -52.29 11.35 13.11
CA ALA A 62 -50.90 10.98 12.77
C ALA A 62 -50.69 10.80 11.25
N VAL A 63 -49.57 11.30 10.72
CA VAL A 63 -49.16 11.08 9.32
C VAL A 63 -48.68 9.64 9.15
N THR A 64 -49.22 8.94 8.17
CA THR A 64 -49.04 7.49 7.98
C THR A 64 -47.70 7.12 7.33
N GLU A 65 -47.05 6.07 7.84
CA GLU A 65 -45.90 5.46 7.18
C GLU A 65 -46.29 4.84 5.81
N GLY A 66 -45.51 5.16 4.77
CA GLY A 66 -45.69 4.61 3.43
C GLY A 66 -45.34 3.13 3.31
N GLN A 67 -46.33 2.27 3.48
CA GLN A 67 -46.40 0.84 3.08
C GLN A 67 -45.12 0.20 2.50
N LYS A 68 -44.36 -0.53 3.33
CA LYS A 68 -43.39 -1.51 2.84
C LYS A 68 -44.10 -2.68 2.16
N ARG A 69 -44.31 -2.61 0.83
CA ARG A 69 -44.84 -3.71 0.01
C ARG A 69 -43.96 -4.96 0.20
N ARG A 70 -44.51 -6.01 0.83
CA ARG A 70 -43.86 -7.33 0.96
C ARG A 70 -43.78 -8.00 -0.41
N ILE A 71 -42.65 -7.86 -1.09
CA ILE A 71 -42.34 -8.67 -2.28
C ILE A 71 -41.94 -10.07 -1.82
N ASN A 72 -42.83 -11.05 -1.99
CA ASN A 72 -42.55 -12.47 -1.71
C ASN A 72 -41.65 -13.10 -2.80
N GLY A 73 -40.44 -12.57 -2.95
CA GLY A 73 -39.40 -13.12 -3.83
C GLY A 73 -38.51 -14.12 -3.10
N LYS A 74 -38.23 -15.27 -3.71
CA LYS A 74 -37.18 -16.19 -3.23
C LYS A 74 -35.82 -15.53 -3.47
N THR A 75 -35.11 -15.15 -2.42
CA THR A 75 -33.77 -14.54 -2.53
C THR A 75 -32.74 -15.55 -3.04
N VAL A 76 -32.18 -15.27 -4.21
CA VAL A 76 -31.10 -16.05 -4.83
C VAL A 76 -29.75 -15.39 -4.51
N SER A 77 -28.76 -16.15 -4.05
CA SER A 77 -27.42 -15.59 -3.82
C SER A 77 -26.75 -15.27 -5.15
N LEU A 78 -26.03 -14.14 -5.22
CA LEU A 78 -25.32 -13.71 -6.43
C LEU A 78 -24.41 -14.81 -7.01
N THR A 79 -23.74 -15.58 -6.14
CA THR A 79 -22.94 -16.75 -6.53
C THR A 79 -23.73 -17.85 -7.23
N LYS A 80 -24.98 -18.14 -6.81
CA LYS A 80 -25.85 -19.11 -7.48
C LYS A 80 -26.40 -18.59 -8.81
N LEU A 81 -26.64 -17.28 -8.89
CA LEU A 81 -27.07 -16.62 -10.13
C LEU A 81 -25.94 -16.64 -11.17
N LEU A 82 -24.72 -16.28 -10.76
CA LEU A 82 -23.52 -16.36 -11.58
C LEU A 82 -23.18 -17.79 -12.02
N SER A 83 -23.33 -18.81 -11.16
CA SER A 83 -23.11 -20.21 -11.56
C SER A 83 -24.12 -20.75 -12.56
N CYS A 84 -25.29 -20.11 -12.70
CA CYS A 84 -26.30 -20.47 -13.72
C CYS A 84 -26.14 -19.68 -15.02
N MET A 85 -25.39 -18.57 -15.00
CA MET A 85 -25.16 -17.71 -16.16
C MET A 85 -23.91 -18.20 -16.92
N LYS A 86 -24.10 -18.79 -18.11
CA LYS A 86 -22.96 -19.17 -18.97
C LYS A 86 -22.08 -17.96 -19.26
N THR A 87 -20.77 -18.10 -19.12
CA THR A 87 -19.81 -17.04 -19.41
C THR A 87 -19.89 -16.64 -20.88
N LEU A 88 -20.27 -15.38 -21.14
CA LEU A 88 -20.25 -14.82 -22.49
C LEU A 88 -18.83 -14.86 -23.06
N LYS A 89 -18.70 -15.19 -24.36
CA LYS A 89 -17.42 -15.11 -25.09
C LYS A 89 -16.90 -13.68 -25.09
N LEU A 90 -15.57 -13.51 -25.15
CA LEU A 90 -14.91 -12.19 -25.14
C LEU A 90 -15.49 -11.28 -26.25
N SER A 91 -15.55 -11.79 -27.47
CA SER A 91 -16.14 -11.10 -28.63
C SER A 91 -17.64 -10.83 -28.53
N ALA A 92 -18.38 -11.56 -27.71
CA ALA A 92 -19.78 -11.25 -27.42
C ALA A 92 -19.88 -10.09 -26.43
N VAL A 93 -19.01 -10.02 -25.42
CA VAL A 93 -18.96 -8.91 -24.46
C VAL A 93 -18.50 -7.61 -25.13
N VAL A 94 -17.47 -7.66 -25.98
CA VAL A 94 -17.00 -6.49 -26.74
C VAL A 94 -18.12 -5.91 -27.62
N LYS A 95 -18.84 -6.75 -28.38
CA LYS A 95 -20.00 -6.32 -29.18
C LYS A 95 -21.17 -5.81 -28.34
N LEU A 96 -21.41 -6.38 -27.15
CA LEU A 96 -22.43 -5.84 -26.25
C LEU A 96 -22.02 -4.49 -25.66
N MET A 97 -20.74 -4.25 -25.36
CA MET A 97 -20.25 -2.94 -24.94
C MET A 97 -20.39 -1.90 -26.05
N GLU A 98 -20.09 -2.28 -27.30
CA GLU A 98 -20.32 -1.47 -28.49
C GLU A 98 -21.80 -1.06 -28.64
N LEU A 99 -22.72 -2.03 -28.55
CA LEU A 99 -24.17 -1.81 -28.68
C LEU A 99 -24.83 -1.11 -27.47
N THR A 100 -24.15 -1.00 -26.33
CA THR A 100 -24.70 -0.40 -25.09
C THR A 100 -23.96 0.84 -24.61
N GLN A 101 -23.12 1.46 -25.44
CA GLN A 101 -22.47 2.73 -25.13
C GLN A 101 -23.48 3.77 -24.60
N GLY A 102 -23.10 4.49 -23.54
CA GLY A 102 -23.98 5.46 -22.86
C GLY A 102 -24.99 4.86 -21.87
N ARG A 103 -25.12 3.53 -21.74
CA ARG A 103 -26.02 2.91 -20.74
C ARG A 103 -25.29 2.55 -19.45
N ARG A 104 -25.01 3.55 -18.58
CA ARG A 104 -24.19 3.43 -17.35
C ARG A 104 -24.22 2.05 -16.66
N ARG A 105 -25.39 1.59 -16.19
CA ARG A 105 -25.55 0.34 -15.44
C ARG A 105 -25.23 -0.93 -16.27
N ALA A 106 -25.47 -0.90 -17.58
CA ALA A 106 -25.05 -1.98 -18.49
C ALA A 106 -23.54 -1.95 -18.72
N SER A 107 -22.95 -0.76 -18.89
CA SER A 107 -21.50 -0.58 -19.02
C SER A 107 -20.74 -1.08 -17.78
N ILE A 108 -21.24 -0.82 -16.56
CA ILE A 108 -20.67 -1.37 -15.31
C ILE A 108 -20.63 -2.90 -15.38
N PHE A 109 -21.80 -3.53 -15.56
CA PHE A 109 -21.92 -4.99 -15.60
C PHE A 109 -21.04 -5.64 -16.68
N LEU A 110 -21.00 -5.05 -17.88
CA LEU A 110 -20.21 -5.57 -18.99
C LEU A 110 -18.70 -5.40 -18.77
N ILE A 111 -18.23 -4.29 -18.19
CA ILE A 111 -16.80 -4.09 -17.89
C ILE A 111 -16.37 -4.96 -16.70
N GLU A 112 -17.22 -5.18 -15.69
CA GLU A 112 -16.94 -6.14 -14.62
C GLU A 112 -16.81 -7.58 -15.13
N HIS A 113 -17.74 -8.01 -16.00
CA HIS A 113 -17.71 -9.32 -16.61
C HIS A 113 -16.54 -9.49 -17.59
N LEU A 114 -16.24 -8.46 -18.40
CA LEU A 114 -15.04 -8.37 -19.22
C LEU A 114 -13.77 -8.53 -18.38
N LEU A 115 -13.63 -7.79 -17.29
CA LEU A 115 -12.46 -7.85 -16.41
C LEU A 115 -12.35 -9.23 -15.72
N SER A 116 -13.47 -9.94 -15.52
CA SER A 116 -13.50 -11.34 -15.07
C SER A 116 -13.00 -12.32 -16.15
N ILE A 117 -13.32 -12.07 -17.43
CA ILE A 117 -12.79 -12.82 -18.58
C ILE A 117 -11.29 -12.55 -18.77
N LEU A 118 -10.87 -11.29 -18.79
CA LEU A 118 -9.47 -10.89 -18.97
C LEU A 118 -8.56 -11.49 -17.88
N LYS A 119 -9.04 -11.63 -16.64
CA LYS A 119 -8.31 -12.35 -15.56
C LYS A 119 -8.06 -13.83 -15.84
N GLN A 120 -8.80 -14.45 -16.76
CA GLN A 120 -8.62 -15.84 -17.20
C GLN A 120 -7.80 -15.93 -18.49
N VAL A 121 -8.07 -15.08 -19.49
CA VAL A 121 -7.46 -15.16 -20.83
C VAL A 121 -6.19 -14.32 -20.99
N CYS A 122 -6.01 -13.30 -20.16
CA CYS A 122 -4.84 -12.41 -20.14
C CYS A 122 -4.08 -12.55 -18.80
N PRO A 123 -3.39 -13.68 -18.54
CA PRO A 123 -2.71 -13.92 -17.27
C PRO A 123 -1.56 -12.93 -17.03
N ARG A 124 -1.48 -12.40 -15.80
CA ARG A 124 -0.45 -11.42 -15.43
C ARG A 124 0.92 -12.05 -15.21
N VAL A 125 1.95 -11.24 -15.40
CA VAL A 125 3.33 -11.54 -15.00
C VAL A 125 3.41 -12.16 -13.59
N GLY A 126 4.26 -13.17 -13.42
CA GLY A 126 4.46 -13.89 -12.16
C GLY A 126 3.34 -14.89 -11.78
N LYS A 127 2.12 -14.73 -12.30
CA LYS A 127 1.03 -15.70 -12.13
C LYS A 127 1.06 -16.70 -13.29
N LYS A 128 1.59 -17.90 -13.04
CA LYS A 128 1.30 -19.06 -13.89
C LYS A 128 -0.23 -19.20 -14.01
N SER A 129 -0.74 -19.46 -15.21
CA SER A 129 -2.06 -20.07 -15.34
C SER A 129 -2.06 -21.37 -14.53
N VAL A 130 -3.12 -21.62 -13.77
CA VAL A 130 -3.14 -22.72 -12.79
C VAL A 130 -2.90 -24.05 -13.52
N PRO A 131 -1.91 -24.87 -13.10
CA PRO A 131 -1.63 -26.13 -13.75
C PRO A 131 -2.76 -27.15 -13.55
N TRP A 132 -3.69 -27.19 -14.50
CA TRP A 132 -4.52 -28.34 -14.84
C TRP A 132 -5.32 -28.93 -13.67
N ASP A 133 -6.41 -28.25 -13.30
CA ASP A 133 -7.49 -28.94 -12.59
C ASP A 133 -8.17 -29.93 -13.56
N LYS A 134 -7.95 -31.23 -13.36
CA LYS A 134 -8.36 -32.29 -14.29
C LYS A 134 -9.84 -32.63 -14.12
N GLY A 135 -10.72 -31.70 -14.49
CA GLY A 135 -12.18 -31.87 -14.38
C GLY A 135 -13.00 -31.16 -15.46
N GLU A 136 -12.64 -29.95 -15.85
CA GLU A 136 -13.43 -29.13 -16.80
C GLU A 136 -12.61 -28.71 -18.02
N ALA A 137 -13.26 -28.65 -19.18
CA ALA A 137 -12.64 -28.16 -20.41
C ALA A 137 -12.26 -26.68 -20.24
N SER A 138 -10.95 -26.39 -20.23
CA SER A 138 -10.40 -25.12 -19.76
C SER A 138 -11.08 -23.90 -20.39
N THR A 139 -11.66 -23.04 -19.54
CA THR A 139 -12.51 -21.91 -19.96
C THR A 139 -11.83 -21.00 -20.97
N ALA A 140 -10.51 -20.86 -20.92
CA ALA A 140 -9.72 -20.10 -21.89
C ALA A 140 -10.01 -20.50 -23.36
N THR A 141 -10.22 -21.79 -23.64
CA THR A 141 -10.50 -22.29 -25.00
C THR A 141 -11.83 -21.78 -25.57
N LEU A 142 -12.76 -21.34 -24.73
CA LEU A 142 -14.03 -20.74 -25.15
C LEU A 142 -13.83 -19.40 -25.87
N HIS A 143 -12.76 -18.67 -25.53
CA HIS A 143 -12.50 -17.28 -25.95
C HIS A 143 -11.59 -17.17 -27.19
N GLY A 144 -11.00 -18.27 -27.66
CA GLY A 144 -10.12 -18.31 -28.83
C GLY A 144 -8.63 -18.44 -28.49
N ASP A 145 -7.78 -18.41 -29.51
CA ASP A 145 -6.32 -18.40 -29.35
C ASP A 145 -5.76 -16.98 -29.05
N LEU A 146 -4.44 -16.89 -28.82
CA LEU A 146 -3.75 -15.64 -28.51
C LEU A 146 -3.96 -14.52 -29.57
N THR A 147 -4.07 -14.87 -30.85
CA THR A 147 -4.31 -13.90 -31.93
C THR A 147 -5.74 -13.40 -31.92
N GLN A 148 -6.71 -14.29 -31.67
CA GLN A 148 -8.13 -13.92 -31.51
C GLN A 148 -8.32 -13.03 -30.27
N ILE A 149 -7.72 -13.39 -29.13
CA ILE A 149 -7.75 -12.59 -27.91
C ILE A 149 -7.11 -11.21 -28.14
N SER A 150 -5.96 -11.14 -28.81
CA SER A 150 -5.32 -9.85 -29.18
C SER A 150 -6.24 -8.99 -30.07
N ALA A 151 -6.86 -9.58 -31.09
CA ALA A 151 -7.74 -8.85 -32.02
C ALA A 151 -9.04 -8.35 -31.35
N GLU A 152 -9.58 -9.07 -30.36
CA GLU A 152 -10.73 -8.58 -29.57
C GLU A 152 -10.33 -7.54 -28.52
N VAL A 153 -9.10 -7.62 -27.96
CA VAL A 153 -8.54 -6.54 -27.13
C VAL A 153 -8.33 -5.26 -27.95
N GLU A 154 -7.84 -5.37 -29.19
CA GLU A 154 -7.67 -4.21 -30.08
C GLU A 154 -9.01 -3.50 -30.38
N LYS A 155 -10.10 -4.25 -30.59
CA LYS A 155 -11.46 -3.70 -30.79
C LYS A 155 -12.05 -3.10 -29.51
N LEU A 156 -11.72 -3.67 -28.37
CA LEU A 156 -12.18 -3.22 -27.05
C LEU A 156 -11.65 -1.81 -26.71
N LEU A 157 -10.39 -1.51 -27.05
CA LEU A 157 -9.70 -0.33 -26.54
C LEU A 157 -10.42 1.01 -26.86
N PRO A 158 -10.89 1.29 -28.10
CA PRO A 158 -11.65 2.51 -28.38
C PRO A 158 -13.00 2.57 -27.63
N ILE A 159 -13.69 1.45 -27.44
CA ILE A 159 -14.97 1.38 -26.72
C ILE A 159 -14.77 1.67 -25.22
N LEU A 160 -13.69 1.12 -24.66
CA LEU A 160 -13.27 1.36 -23.28
C LEU A 160 -12.82 2.82 -23.09
N TRP A 161 -12.05 3.37 -24.04
CA TRP A 161 -11.55 4.75 -24.01
C TRP A 161 -12.67 5.78 -24.10
N ASN A 162 -13.60 5.63 -25.05
CA ASN A 162 -14.81 6.45 -25.17
C ASN A 162 -15.66 6.44 -23.87
N THR A 163 -15.73 5.29 -23.17
CA THR A 163 -16.38 5.21 -21.85
C THR A 163 -15.58 5.96 -20.77
N PHE A 164 -14.26 5.81 -20.78
CA PHE A 164 -13.31 6.46 -19.86
C PHE A 164 -13.31 7.99 -20.02
N SER A 165 -13.09 8.51 -21.23
CA SER A 165 -13.10 9.96 -21.53
C SER A 165 -14.44 10.60 -21.14
N LYS A 166 -15.58 9.95 -21.41
CA LYS A 166 -16.89 10.45 -20.95
C LYS A 166 -17.05 10.52 -19.44
N THR A 167 -16.42 9.61 -18.68
CA THR A 167 -16.37 9.74 -17.20
C THR A 167 -15.41 10.84 -16.75
N VAL A 168 -14.27 11.03 -17.42
CA VAL A 168 -13.31 12.11 -17.14
C VAL A 168 -13.93 13.49 -17.42
N SER A 169 -14.61 13.66 -18.57
CA SER A 169 -15.33 14.89 -18.92
C SER A 169 -16.35 15.23 -17.83
N TYR A 170 -17.21 14.28 -17.43
CA TYR A 170 -18.20 14.52 -16.37
C TYR A 170 -17.57 15.05 -15.07
N PHE A 171 -16.45 14.48 -14.61
CA PHE A 171 -15.78 14.97 -13.40
C PHE A 171 -15.02 16.29 -13.62
N ARG A 172 -14.51 16.55 -14.83
CA ARG A 172 -13.93 17.85 -15.21
C ARG A 172 -14.98 18.95 -15.29
N ASP A 173 -16.16 18.65 -15.84
CA ASP A 173 -17.32 19.54 -15.89
C ASP A 173 -17.87 19.81 -14.47
N GLN A 174 -17.92 18.79 -13.62
CA GLN A 174 -18.29 18.92 -12.20
C GLN A 174 -17.26 19.73 -11.39
N PHE A 175 -15.97 19.59 -11.67
CA PHE A 175 -14.89 20.34 -11.00
C PHE A 175 -14.85 21.82 -11.43
N ASN A 176 -15.07 22.10 -12.72
CA ASN A 176 -15.10 23.46 -13.26
C ASN A 176 -16.42 24.19 -12.94
N SER A 177 -17.50 23.47 -12.66
CA SER A 177 -18.79 24.05 -12.26
C SER A 177 -18.73 24.55 -10.81
N SER A 178 -18.54 25.85 -10.63
CA SER A 178 -18.59 26.50 -9.30
C SER A 178 -19.98 26.47 -8.64
N ALA A 179 -21.02 26.13 -9.39
CA ALA A 179 -22.34 25.83 -8.84
C ALA A 179 -22.34 24.46 -8.16
N VAL A 180 -23.02 24.35 -7.01
CA VAL A 180 -23.30 23.05 -6.37
C VAL A 180 -24.27 22.28 -7.28
N VAL A 181 -23.72 21.51 -8.23
CA VAL A 181 -24.52 20.62 -9.06
C VAL A 181 -25.03 19.51 -8.14
N THR A 182 -26.32 19.56 -7.82
CA THR A 182 -27.04 18.54 -7.04
C THR A 182 -27.28 17.29 -7.88
N THR A 183 -26.20 16.71 -8.39
CA THR A 183 -26.20 15.40 -9.04
C THR A 183 -26.72 14.37 -8.05
N GLU A 184 -27.67 13.53 -8.48
CA GLU A 184 -28.06 12.35 -7.70
C GLU A 184 -26.79 11.55 -7.35
N THR A 185 -26.59 11.23 -6.06
CA THR A 185 -25.32 10.62 -5.61
C THR A 185 -25.04 9.28 -6.29
N ASP A 186 -26.09 8.49 -6.57
CA ASP A 186 -26.04 7.26 -7.38
C ASP A 186 -25.46 7.47 -8.80
N VAL A 187 -25.62 8.65 -9.39
CA VAL A 187 -25.06 8.99 -10.72
C VAL A 187 -23.56 9.23 -10.64
N SER A 188 -23.12 10.06 -9.69
CA SER A 188 -21.70 10.34 -9.47
C SER A 188 -20.94 9.07 -9.07
N ASP A 189 -21.53 8.27 -8.19
CA ASP A 189 -21.03 6.96 -7.80
C ASP A 189 -20.87 6.00 -8.98
N GLN A 190 -21.91 5.84 -9.82
CA GLN A 190 -21.85 4.97 -11.00
C GLN A 190 -20.77 5.40 -11.99
N LEU A 191 -20.57 6.72 -12.17
CA LEU A 191 -19.55 7.25 -13.06
C LEU A 191 -18.14 7.12 -12.48
N ALA A 192 -17.98 7.22 -11.16
CA ALA A 192 -16.71 6.95 -10.48
C ALA A 192 -16.35 5.44 -10.50
N ASP A 193 -17.33 4.55 -10.32
CA ASP A 193 -17.14 3.11 -10.46
C ASP A 193 -16.83 2.71 -11.93
N LEU A 194 -17.44 3.37 -12.93
CA LEU A 194 -17.06 3.21 -14.34
C LEU A 194 -15.62 3.66 -14.61
N LEU A 195 -15.24 4.85 -14.15
CA LEU A 195 -13.87 5.39 -14.27
C LEU A 195 -12.83 4.43 -13.65
N ARG A 196 -13.11 3.94 -12.44
CA ARG A 196 -12.33 2.90 -11.74
C ARG A 196 -12.24 1.59 -12.55
N LEU A 197 -13.34 1.15 -13.16
CA LEU A 197 -13.40 -0.08 -13.94
C LEU A 197 -12.65 0.02 -15.27
N CYS A 198 -12.71 1.17 -15.96
CA CYS A 198 -11.90 1.45 -17.15
C CYS A 198 -10.40 1.40 -16.81
N LEU A 199 -9.97 2.13 -15.78
CA LEU A 199 -8.58 2.14 -15.30
C LEU A 199 -8.09 0.74 -14.90
N ALA A 200 -8.88 -0.01 -14.13
CA ALA A 200 -8.54 -1.39 -13.74
C ALA A 200 -8.52 -2.37 -14.92
N THR A 201 -9.21 -2.07 -16.02
CA THR A 201 -9.19 -2.87 -17.25
C THR A 201 -7.94 -2.57 -18.09
N LEU A 202 -7.58 -1.29 -18.23
CA LEU A 202 -6.31 -0.87 -18.84
C LEU A 202 -5.10 -1.44 -18.07
N GLU A 203 -5.10 -1.31 -16.74
CA GLU A 203 -4.09 -1.88 -15.83
C GLU A 203 -3.96 -3.40 -16.00
N HIS A 204 -5.08 -4.11 -16.21
CA HIS A 204 -5.06 -5.55 -16.48
C HIS A 204 -4.50 -5.89 -17.87
N ILE A 205 -4.80 -5.09 -18.89
CA ILE A 205 -4.26 -5.28 -20.24
C ILE A 205 -2.74 -5.03 -20.24
N PHE A 206 -2.25 -3.92 -19.67
CA PHE A 206 -0.83 -3.61 -19.64
C PHE A 206 0.01 -4.54 -18.75
N SER A 207 -0.58 -5.15 -17.72
CA SER A 207 0.08 -6.18 -16.90
C SER A 207 0.00 -7.61 -17.47
N TRP A 208 -0.61 -7.81 -18.65
CA TRP A 208 -0.67 -9.11 -19.34
C TRP A 208 0.73 -9.62 -19.72
N ASN A 209 1.02 -10.89 -19.43
CA ASN A 209 2.31 -11.53 -19.70
C ASN A 209 2.78 -11.53 -21.18
N HIS A 210 1.89 -11.28 -22.15
CA HIS A 210 2.23 -11.16 -23.58
C HIS A 210 2.45 -9.72 -24.06
N ILE A 211 2.31 -8.73 -23.16
CA ILE A 211 2.54 -7.30 -23.39
C ILE A 211 3.68 -6.80 -22.47
N SER A 212 3.63 -7.17 -21.19
CA SER A 212 4.61 -6.79 -20.18
C SER A 212 5.92 -7.58 -20.34
N VAL A 213 7.02 -6.84 -20.57
CA VAL A 213 8.39 -7.35 -20.71
C VAL A 213 9.01 -7.63 -19.33
N LEU A 214 9.73 -8.73 -19.22
CA LEU A 214 10.53 -9.12 -18.06
C LEU A 214 12.03 -9.04 -18.37
N PRO A 215 12.90 -8.73 -17.39
CA PRO A 215 14.36 -8.87 -17.52
C PRO A 215 14.84 -10.29 -17.82
N SER A 216 13.97 -11.30 -17.66
CA SER A 216 14.24 -12.72 -17.95
C SER A 216 13.67 -13.21 -19.29
N ASP A 217 13.05 -12.34 -20.09
CA ASP A 217 12.61 -12.70 -21.45
C ASP A 217 13.82 -12.70 -22.39
N SER A 218 13.94 -13.71 -23.26
CA SER A 218 14.90 -13.67 -24.38
C SER A 218 14.52 -12.57 -25.38
N ASP A 219 15.50 -12.03 -26.12
CA ASP A 219 15.28 -10.89 -27.03
C ASP A 219 14.13 -11.13 -28.03
N ALA A 220 14.07 -12.32 -28.61
CA ALA A 220 12.99 -12.71 -29.53
C ALA A 220 11.61 -12.79 -28.86
N VAL A 221 11.51 -12.95 -27.53
CA VAL A 221 10.26 -12.80 -26.77
C VAL A 221 10.02 -11.32 -26.47
N THR A 222 11.02 -10.60 -25.97
CA THR A 222 10.97 -9.15 -25.67
C THR A 222 10.47 -8.33 -26.86
N THR A 223 11.04 -8.51 -28.06
CA THR A 223 10.62 -7.82 -29.29
C THR A 223 9.17 -8.12 -29.65
N ARG A 224 8.72 -9.39 -29.53
CA ARG A 224 7.32 -9.77 -29.79
C ARG A 224 6.34 -9.24 -28.73
N LYS A 225 6.80 -8.93 -27.53
CA LYS A 225 5.99 -8.24 -26.50
C LYS A 225 5.88 -6.75 -26.79
N ARG A 226 7.01 -6.08 -27.07
CA ARG A 226 7.07 -4.66 -27.47
C ARG A 226 6.13 -4.38 -28.65
N VAL A 227 6.28 -5.09 -29.78
CA VAL A 227 5.43 -4.89 -30.97
C VAL A 227 3.91 -4.99 -30.68
N ARG A 228 3.47 -5.84 -29.75
CA ARG A 228 2.05 -5.88 -29.32
C ARG A 228 1.68 -4.68 -28.45
N ARG A 229 2.55 -4.31 -27.52
CA ARG A 229 2.39 -3.16 -26.63
C ARG A 229 2.33 -1.86 -27.44
N ASP A 230 3.29 -1.65 -28.34
CA ASP A 230 3.37 -0.49 -29.23
C ASP A 230 2.07 -0.33 -30.04
N LYS A 231 1.58 -1.44 -30.63
CA LYS A 231 0.30 -1.47 -31.37
C LYS A 231 -0.90 -1.08 -30.49
N ILE A 232 -0.96 -1.58 -29.25
CA ILE A 232 -2.03 -1.26 -28.29
C ILE A 232 -1.96 0.21 -27.84
N MET A 233 -0.75 0.74 -27.64
CA MET A 233 -0.53 2.16 -27.33
C MET A 233 -0.98 3.04 -28.48
N THR A 234 -0.62 2.73 -29.74
CA THR A 234 -1.07 3.48 -30.92
C THR A 234 -2.60 3.43 -31.12
N VAL A 235 -3.28 2.33 -30.74
CA VAL A 235 -4.75 2.26 -30.78
C VAL A 235 -5.39 3.18 -29.73
N LEU A 236 -4.83 3.24 -28.52
CA LEU A 236 -5.31 4.14 -27.46
C LEU A 236 -4.98 5.61 -27.75
N GLU A 237 -3.78 5.89 -28.25
CA GLU A 237 -3.35 7.23 -28.67
C GLU A 237 -4.27 7.78 -29.78
N ARG A 238 -4.67 6.95 -30.76
CA ARG A 238 -5.66 7.36 -31.76
C ARG A 238 -7.03 7.63 -31.14
N ALA A 239 -7.51 6.78 -30.23
CA ALA A 239 -8.79 7.00 -29.54
C ALA A 239 -8.80 8.28 -28.66
N LEU A 240 -7.63 8.79 -28.26
CA LEU A 240 -7.44 10.09 -27.62
C LEU A 240 -7.35 11.24 -28.65
N ILE A 241 -6.51 11.10 -29.68
CA ILE A 241 -6.31 12.15 -30.71
C ILE A 241 -7.56 12.37 -31.57
N GLU A 242 -8.40 11.35 -31.76
CA GLU A 242 -9.72 11.48 -32.42
C GLU A 242 -10.70 12.37 -31.63
N GLU A 243 -10.43 12.67 -30.35
CA GLU A 243 -11.13 13.70 -29.57
C GLU A 243 -10.40 15.07 -29.55
N GLU A 244 -9.10 15.13 -29.89
CA GLU A 244 -8.24 16.33 -29.74
C GLU A 244 -7.72 16.99 -31.05
N SER A 245 -8.00 16.41 -32.23
CA SER A 245 -7.61 16.90 -33.57
C SER A 245 -6.19 16.54 -34.07
N GLU A 246 -5.97 16.75 -35.37
CA GLU A 246 -4.91 16.18 -36.21
C GLU A 246 -3.48 16.38 -35.67
N ARG A 247 -2.98 15.35 -34.99
CA ARG A 247 -1.55 15.14 -34.69
C ARG A 247 -1.09 13.80 -35.27
N SER A 248 0.18 13.71 -35.65
CA SER A 248 0.79 12.50 -36.20
C SER A 248 0.97 11.42 -35.13
N ALA A 249 -0.05 10.58 -34.95
CA ALA A 249 -0.02 9.45 -34.02
C ALA A 249 1.11 8.45 -34.34
N GLY A 250 1.71 7.87 -33.29
CA GLY A 250 2.56 6.68 -33.35
C GLY A 250 4.01 6.85 -32.87
N SER A 251 4.49 8.08 -32.62
CA SER A 251 5.90 8.32 -32.26
C SER A 251 6.14 8.42 -30.75
N GLU A 252 5.21 9.01 -29.99
CA GLU A 252 5.31 9.19 -28.53
C GLU A 252 4.09 8.62 -27.77
N ALA A 253 3.40 7.62 -28.32
CA ALA A 253 2.11 7.13 -27.81
C ALA A 253 2.06 6.86 -26.29
N GLU A 254 3.08 6.21 -25.72
CA GLU A 254 3.15 5.94 -24.27
C GLU A 254 3.20 7.22 -23.45
N LYS A 255 3.93 8.23 -23.92
CA LYS A 255 4.09 9.53 -23.27
C LYS A 255 2.77 10.30 -23.34
N THR A 256 2.12 10.36 -24.52
CA THR A 256 0.81 11.02 -24.69
C THR A 256 -0.24 10.44 -23.74
N ILE A 257 -0.30 9.11 -23.60
CA ILE A 257 -1.22 8.42 -22.68
C ILE A 257 -0.84 8.69 -21.22
N TYR A 258 0.46 8.70 -20.88
CA TYR A 258 0.92 8.99 -19.52
C TYR A 258 0.71 10.45 -19.10
N GLU A 259 0.86 11.40 -20.03
CA GLU A 259 0.55 12.82 -19.84
C GLU A 259 -0.95 13.00 -19.55
N TYR A 260 -1.84 12.36 -20.34
CA TYR A 260 -3.29 12.36 -20.07
C TYR A 260 -3.65 11.76 -18.69
N LEU A 261 -2.96 10.71 -18.24
CA LEU A 261 -3.16 10.15 -16.90
C LEU A 261 -2.70 11.08 -15.76
N ILE A 262 -1.67 11.91 -15.97
CA ILE A 262 -1.30 12.96 -15.02
C ILE A 262 -2.41 14.00 -14.96
N ASP A 263 -2.90 14.46 -16.11
CA ASP A 263 -3.85 15.57 -16.21
C ASP A 263 -5.28 15.20 -15.73
N ILE A 264 -5.57 13.91 -15.51
CA ILE A 264 -6.79 13.44 -14.80
C ILE A 264 -6.70 13.63 -13.27
N CYS A 265 -5.50 13.71 -12.68
CA CYS A 265 -5.32 13.60 -11.23
C CYS A 265 -6.09 14.65 -10.41
N GLU A 266 -6.28 15.85 -10.95
CA GLU A 266 -7.04 16.92 -10.30
C GLU A 266 -8.51 16.51 -10.07
N VAL A 267 -9.15 15.96 -11.12
CA VAL A 267 -10.59 15.64 -11.21
C VAL A 267 -10.95 14.26 -10.64
N VAL A 268 -10.01 13.57 -9.98
CA VAL A 268 -10.26 12.25 -9.37
C VAL A 268 -11.30 12.35 -8.24
N PRO A 269 -12.47 11.68 -8.35
CA PRO A 269 -13.60 11.90 -7.45
C PRO A 269 -13.49 11.17 -6.10
N ASN A 270 -12.80 10.02 -6.05
CA ASN A 270 -12.64 9.26 -4.80
C ASN A 270 -11.35 8.44 -4.79
N VAL A 271 -10.98 7.97 -3.59
CA VAL A 271 -9.71 7.27 -3.33
C VAL A 271 -9.55 5.96 -4.11
N THR A 272 -10.65 5.31 -4.51
CA THR A 272 -10.60 4.05 -5.26
C THR A 272 -10.27 4.29 -6.74
N VAL A 273 -10.70 5.42 -7.29
CA VAL A 273 -10.24 5.91 -8.59
C VAL A 273 -8.77 6.34 -8.50
N ALA A 274 -8.36 7.07 -7.45
CA ALA A 274 -6.96 7.47 -7.24
C ALA A 274 -6.00 6.26 -7.26
N MET A 275 -6.36 5.20 -6.51
CA MET A 275 -5.59 3.95 -6.52
C MET A 275 -5.57 3.28 -7.90
N ALA A 276 -6.71 3.21 -8.60
CA ALA A 276 -6.79 2.58 -9.92
C ALA A 276 -6.00 3.34 -11.01
N LEU A 277 -5.95 4.68 -10.92
CA LEU A 277 -5.15 5.53 -11.80
C LEU A 277 -3.66 5.24 -11.64
N LEU A 278 -3.18 5.22 -10.39
CA LEU A 278 -1.76 4.95 -10.10
C LEU A 278 -1.36 3.50 -10.37
N ASP A 279 -2.24 2.53 -10.08
CA ASP A 279 -2.01 1.13 -10.47
C ASP A 279 -1.88 1.01 -12.00
N CYS A 280 -2.73 1.70 -12.76
CA CYS A 280 -2.66 1.74 -14.23
C CYS A 280 -1.36 2.40 -14.72
N ALA A 281 -1.04 3.60 -14.23
CA ALA A 281 0.19 4.31 -14.58
C ALA A 281 1.46 3.50 -14.26
N ALA A 282 1.49 2.74 -13.17
CA ALA A 282 2.59 1.84 -12.84
C ALA A 282 2.77 0.66 -13.82
N THR A 283 1.70 0.22 -14.50
CA THR A 283 1.78 -0.80 -15.57
C THR A 283 2.15 -0.22 -16.94
N ILE A 284 1.85 1.06 -17.15
CA ILE A 284 2.33 1.80 -18.33
C ILE A 284 3.81 2.15 -18.14
N GLN A 285 4.25 2.56 -16.94
CA GLN A 285 5.59 3.09 -16.67
C GLN A 285 5.83 4.43 -17.38
N SER A 286 6.60 5.32 -16.74
CA SER A 286 6.88 6.63 -17.33
C SER A 286 8.02 6.54 -18.37
N PRO A 287 7.85 7.04 -19.60
CA PRO A 287 8.94 7.11 -20.58
C PRO A 287 9.96 8.22 -20.27
N ARG A 288 9.68 9.11 -19.31
CA ARG A 288 10.56 10.21 -18.88
C ARG A 288 10.51 10.39 -17.35
N GLU A 289 11.65 10.58 -16.69
CA GLU A 289 11.70 10.73 -15.23
C GLU A 289 10.90 11.95 -14.73
N GLU A 290 10.93 13.07 -15.47
CA GLU A 290 10.13 14.27 -15.19
C GLU A 290 8.62 13.98 -15.11
N LEU A 291 8.08 13.17 -16.01
CA LEU A 291 6.67 12.76 -15.98
C LEU A 291 6.35 11.85 -14.78
N SER A 292 7.31 11.01 -14.38
CA SER A 292 7.19 10.22 -13.14
C SER A 292 7.12 11.13 -11.92
N ASN A 293 7.97 12.17 -11.86
CA ASN A 293 7.99 13.12 -10.75
C ASN A 293 6.75 14.04 -10.74
N ARG A 294 6.23 14.46 -11.90
CA ARG A 294 4.90 15.11 -12.01
C ARG A 294 3.78 14.24 -11.42
N LEU A 295 3.78 12.93 -11.68
CA LEU A 295 2.80 12.02 -11.08
C LEU A 295 3.06 11.78 -9.58
N ALA A 296 4.32 11.82 -9.13
CA ALA A 296 4.66 11.78 -7.71
C ALA A 296 4.09 12.99 -6.95
N ARG A 297 4.25 14.22 -7.48
CA ARG A 297 3.64 15.44 -6.89
C ARG A 297 2.10 15.31 -6.81
N ASN A 298 1.45 14.86 -7.88
CA ASN A 298 0.00 14.56 -7.86
C ASN A 298 -0.39 13.49 -6.82
N THR A 299 0.45 12.46 -6.63
CA THR A 299 0.23 11.43 -5.60
C THR A 299 0.36 12.00 -4.18
N LEU A 300 1.17 13.06 -4.00
CA LEU A 300 1.26 13.80 -2.75
C LEU A 300 -0.01 14.59 -2.46
N GLU A 301 -0.68 15.15 -3.48
CA GLU A 301 -2.02 15.75 -3.35
C GLU A 301 -3.06 14.73 -2.89
N PHE A 302 -3.00 13.49 -3.38
CA PHE A 302 -3.89 12.41 -2.89
C PHE A 302 -3.67 12.03 -1.42
N LEU A 303 -2.50 12.32 -0.83
CA LEU A 303 -2.25 12.16 0.61
C LEU A 303 -2.72 13.38 1.43
N ARG A 304 -2.87 14.55 0.79
CA ARG A 304 -3.41 15.78 1.38
C ARG A 304 -4.94 15.79 1.43
N LYS A 305 -5.62 15.32 0.37
CA LYS A 305 -7.09 15.24 0.30
C LYS A 305 -7.68 14.41 1.48
N GLU A 306 -8.70 14.96 2.16
CA GLU A 306 -9.57 14.17 3.05
C GLU A 306 -10.58 13.43 2.18
N TRP A 307 -10.55 12.10 2.23
CA TRP A 307 -11.41 11.25 1.39
C TRP A 307 -12.68 10.86 2.15
N VAL A 308 -13.83 10.90 1.46
CA VAL A 308 -15.14 10.55 2.02
C VAL A 308 -15.72 9.25 1.46
N ASP A 309 -16.65 8.66 2.20
CA ASP A 309 -17.53 7.56 1.74
C ASP A 309 -18.76 8.10 0.96
N LYS A 310 -19.63 7.19 0.54
CA LYS A 310 -20.84 7.50 -0.27
C LYS A 310 -21.86 8.33 0.53
N GLU A 311 -21.76 8.27 1.86
CA GLU A 311 -22.54 9.01 2.85
C GLU A 311 -21.89 10.36 3.21
N GLY A 312 -20.79 10.75 2.55
CA GLY A 312 -20.09 12.03 2.74
C GLY A 312 -19.24 12.11 4.01
N LYS A 313 -18.94 10.99 4.67
CA LYS A 313 -18.19 10.96 5.94
C LYS A 313 -16.73 10.58 5.68
N PRO A 314 -15.75 11.13 6.43
CA PRO A 314 -14.35 10.80 6.23
C PRO A 314 -14.05 9.30 6.43
N ILE A 315 -13.39 8.69 5.43
CA ILE A 315 -13.07 7.25 5.44
C ILE A 315 -12.08 6.91 6.56
N LYS A 316 -12.32 5.81 7.27
CA LYS A 316 -11.54 5.42 8.46
C LYS A 316 -11.22 3.92 8.47
N GLY A 317 -10.33 3.52 9.38
CA GLY A 317 -9.95 2.13 9.57
C GLY A 317 -9.33 1.50 8.32
N ALA A 318 -9.67 0.23 8.07
CA ALA A 318 -9.00 -0.61 7.06
C ALA A 318 -9.02 -0.04 5.63
N VAL A 319 -10.07 0.69 5.24
CA VAL A 319 -10.18 1.30 3.91
C VAL A 319 -9.12 2.40 3.74
N LEU A 320 -9.07 3.36 4.67
CA LEU A 320 -8.04 4.39 4.69
C LEU A 320 -6.64 3.78 4.80
N THR A 321 -6.44 2.82 5.71
CA THR A 321 -5.13 2.14 5.89
C THR A 321 -4.66 1.42 4.62
N SER A 322 -5.57 0.87 3.81
CA SER A 322 -5.24 0.28 2.51
C SER A 322 -4.92 1.35 1.45
N ALA A 323 -5.67 2.45 1.43
CA ALA A 323 -5.43 3.57 0.54
C ALA A 323 -4.06 4.22 0.78
N VAL A 324 -3.76 4.62 2.02
CA VAL A 324 -2.49 5.25 2.39
C VAL A 324 -1.31 4.36 2.05
N ARG A 325 -1.44 3.03 2.20
CA ARG A 325 -0.42 2.06 1.79
C ARG A 325 -0.11 2.14 0.29
N LYS A 326 -1.14 2.19 -0.55
CA LYS A 326 -1.00 2.28 -2.01
C LYS A 326 -0.49 3.63 -2.45
N LEU A 327 -1.11 4.72 -1.99
CA LEU A 327 -0.74 6.08 -2.34
C LEU A 327 0.73 6.38 -1.97
N LEU A 328 1.15 6.04 -0.74
CA LEU A 328 2.53 6.25 -0.31
C LEU A 328 3.53 5.33 -1.03
N GLY A 329 3.15 4.07 -1.30
CA GLY A 329 3.99 3.16 -2.08
C GLY A 329 4.20 3.63 -3.52
N HIS A 330 3.14 4.09 -4.19
CA HIS A 330 3.22 4.68 -5.52
C HIS A 330 4.04 5.97 -5.51
N TYR A 331 3.83 6.88 -4.55
CA TYR A 331 4.63 8.10 -4.39
C TYR A 331 6.14 7.79 -4.36
N LEU A 332 6.57 6.90 -3.46
CA LEU A 332 8.00 6.56 -3.29
C LEU A 332 8.59 5.86 -4.53
N ASN A 333 7.80 5.08 -5.26
CA ASN A 333 8.22 4.46 -6.51
C ASN A 333 8.30 5.43 -7.69
N LEU A 334 7.47 6.50 -7.69
CA LEU A 334 7.43 7.51 -8.75
C LEU A 334 8.52 8.59 -8.61
N ARG A 335 9.05 8.83 -7.39
CA ARG A 335 10.13 9.78 -7.15
C ARG A 335 11.46 9.34 -7.79
N PRO A 336 12.30 10.29 -8.26
CA PRO A 336 13.66 10.03 -8.73
C PRO A 336 14.51 9.25 -7.71
N VAL A 337 15.31 8.28 -8.19
CA VAL A 337 15.97 7.28 -7.34
C VAL A 337 16.88 7.91 -6.28
N ASN A 338 17.62 8.96 -6.66
CA ASN A 338 18.53 9.73 -5.81
C ASN A 338 17.84 10.45 -4.64
N TYR A 339 16.55 10.78 -4.76
CA TYR A 339 15.76 11.50 -3.74
C TYR A 339 14.86 10.61 -2.89
N ARG A 340 14.64 9.33 -3.24
CA ARG A 340 13.75 8.41 -2.49
C ARG A 340 14.10 8.30 -1.00
N LEU A 341 15.38 8.28 -0.65
CA LEU A 341 15.81 8.24 0.75
C LEU A 341 15.56 9.57 1.47
N CYS A 342 15.79 10.72 0.80
CA CYS A 342 15.46 12.04 1.34
C CYS A 342 13.95 12.15 1.63
N ALA A 343 13.12 11.70 0.67
CA ALA A 343 11.66 11.67 0.80
C ALA A 343 11.20 10.83 2.00
N ILE A 344 11.82 9.66 2.21
CA ILE A 344 11.54 8.80 3.37
C ILE A 344 11.95 9.51 4.67
N GLN A 345 13.16 10.06 4.74
CA GLN A 345 13.67 10.74 5.92
C GLN A 345 12.82 11.97 6.29
N TRP A 346 12.45 12.79 5.30
CA TRP A 346 11.60 13.97 5.47
C TRP A 346 10.18 13.59 5.93
N ILE A 347 9.57 12.56 5.34
CA ILE A 347 8.27 12.05 5.79
C ILE A 347 8.36 11.53 7.24
N LEU A 348 9.47 10.90 7.65
CA LEU A 348 9.67 10.49 9.04
C LEU A 348 9.82 11.69 9.98
N ALA A 349 10.80 12.56 9.72
CA ALA A 349 11.23 13.65 10.61
C ALA A 349 10.19 14.78 10.74
N LYS A 350 9.40 15.04 9.69
CA LYS A 350 8.34 16.06 9.71
C LYS A 350 6.95 15.41 9.81
N LYS A 351 6.50 14.73 8.74
CA LYS A 351 5.07 14.36 8.56
C LYS A 351 4.56 13.23 9.45
N LEU A 352 5.42 12.28 9.81
CA LEU A 352 5.09 11.19 10.72
C LEU A 352 5.38 11.60 12.17
N ALA A 353 6.38 12.45 12.39
CA ALA A 353 6.65 13.11 13.67
C ALA A 353 5.47 13.99 14.13
N ASP A 354 4.78 14.70 13.23
CA ASP A 354 3.61 15.54 13.58
C ASP A 354 2.52 14.78 14.36
N LEU A 355 2.40 13.46 14.18
CA LEU A 355 1.44 12.60 14.90
C LEU A 355 1.84 12.27 16.35
N VAL A 356 3.06 12.62 16.79
CA VAL A 356 3.58 12.34 18.14
C VAL A 356 2.85 13.22 19.19
N PRO A 357 2.28 12.62 20.25
CA PRO A 357 1.60 13.34 21.33
C PRO A 357 2.52 14.38 21.98
N HIS A 358 1.98 15.56 22.33
CA HIS A 358 2.77 16.72 22.75
C HIS A 358 3.68 16.45 23.98
N ASP A 359 3.18 15.66 24.92
CA ASP A 359 3.86 15.17 26.12
C ASP A 359 4.96 14.13 25.82
N GLU A 360 4.78 13.29 24.80
CA GLU A 360 5.79 12.30 24.39
C GLU A 360 6.93 12.90 23.54
N ARG A 361 6.73 14.09 22.92
CA ARG A 361 7.70 14.70 21.98
C ARG A 361 9.12 14.80 22.54
N ARG A 362 9.29 15.28 23.78
CA ARG A 362 10.61 15.44 24.42
C ARG A 362 11.30 14.09 24.70
N LYS A 363 10.52 13.05 25.02
CA LYS A 363 11.02 11.69 25.31
C LYS A 363 11.42 10.95 24.02
N SER A 364 10.71 11.23 22.92
CA SER A 364 10.94 10.56 21.64
C SER A 364 12.23 11.01 20.94
N LYS A 365 12.67 12.26 21.13
CA LYS A 365 13.78 12.91 20.41
C LYS A 365 13.63 12.97 18.87
N VAL A 366 12.46 12.62 18.33
CA VAL A 366 12.22 12.51 16.87
C VAL A 366 12.42 13.84 16.12
N TYR A 367 12.26 14.98 16.80
CA TYR A 367 12.42 16.33 16.23
C TYR A 367 13.85 16.89 16.30
N GLU A 368 14.81 16.17 16.90
CA GLU A 368 16.19 16.65 17.03
C GLU A 368 17.01 16.50 15.73
N GLN A 369 16.42 15.91 14.69
CA GLN A 369 17.10 15.61 13.43
C GLN A 369 16.52 16.47 12.29
N GLU A 370 17.35 17.34 11.73
CA GLU A 370 17.02 18.07 10.51
C GLU A 370 16.95 17.13 9.31
N SER A 371 15.97 17.36 8.43
CA SER A 371 15.75 16.55 7.22
C SER A 371 14.72 17.24 6.33
N ASP A 372 15.14 17.68 5.15
CA ASP A 372 14.28 18.29 4.14
C ASP A 372 14.40 17.52 2.81
N ASP A 373 13.39 17.66 1.95
CA ASP A 373 13.33 16.98 0.65
C ASP A 373 13.72 17.97 -0.46
N PRO A 374 14.91 17.85 -1.08
CA PRO A 374 15.47 18.88 -1.97
C PRO A 374 14.77 19.00 -3.34
N ASP A 375 13.79 18.14 -3.62
CA ASP A 375 12.96 18.15 -4.84
C ASP A 375 11.50 18.57 -4.53
N LEU A 376 11.22 19.03 -3.30
CA LEU A 376 9.96 19.67 -2.92
C LEU A 376 10.17 21.13 -2.53
N GLY A 377 9.31 22.02 -3.04
CA GLY A 377 9.32 23.43 -2.68
C GLY A 377 8.72 23.71 -1.30
N ASP A 378 9.03 24.88 -0.77
CA ASP A 378 8.56 25.42 0.52
C ASP A 378 7.03 25.34 0.69
N LYS A 379 6.27 25.51 -0.40
CA LYS A 379 4.81 25.38 -0.45
C LYS A 379 4.31 23.95 -0.35
N GLU A 380 5.10 22.96 -0.76
CA GLU A 380 4.76 21.53 -0.73
C GLU A 380 5.14 20.91 0.62
N THR A 381 6.30 21.31 1.17
CA THR A 381 6.83 20.76 2.43
C THR A 381 6.00 21.17 3.65
N LYS A 382 5.35 22.34 3.61
CA LYS A 382 4.54 22.91 4.71
C LYS A 382 3.12 22.33 4.83
N GLN A 383 2.64 21.54 3.88
CA GLN A 383 1.24 21.08 3.87
C GLN A 383 0.96 19.89 4.80
N ILE A 384 -0.29 19.77 5.27
CA ILE A 384 -0.76 18.70 6.15
C ILE A 384 -1.34 17.55 5.30
N PHE A 385 -1.07 16.31 5.69
CA PHE A 385 -1.62 15.13 5.02
C PHE A 385 -2.84 14.61 5.78
N ALA A 386 -4.07 14.86 5.31
CA ALA A 386 -5.29 14.37 5.98
C ALA A 386 -5.34 12.83 6.07
N CYS A 387 -4.64 12.13 5.16
CA CYS A 387 -4.44 10.68 5.22
C CYS A 387 -3.57 10.21 6.40
N PHE A 388 -2.75 11.08 6.99
CA PHE A 388 -1.83 10.75 8.08
C PHE A 388 -2.53 10.94 9.42
N THR A 389 -2.78 9.82 10.09
CA THR A 389 -3.52 9.76 11.36
C THR A 389 -2.87 8.73 12.27
N ARG A 390 -3.14 8.78 13.57
CA ARG A 390 -2.70 7.75 14.53
C ARG A 390 -3.11 6.33 14.11
N GLY A 391 -4.24 6.18 13.41
CA GLY A 391 -4.72 4.91 12.86
C GLY A 391 -3.99 4.42 11.60
N THR A 392 -3.39 5.33 10.82
CA THR A 392 -2.58 4.98 9.63
C THR A 392 -1.07 4.89 9.92
N PHE A 393 -0.59 5.52 11.01
CA PHE A 393 0.81 5.54 11.46
C PHE A 393 1.55 4.22 11.26
N GLY A 394 1.04 3.12 11.83
CA GLY A 394 1.73 1.81 11.79
C GLY A 394 1.81 1.17 10.39
N THR A 395 1.01 1.63 9.43
CA THR A 395 1.16 1.27 8.01
C THR A 395 2.09 2.23 7.28
N ILE A 396 2.06 3.53 7.58
CA ILE A 396 3.00 4.51 7.03
C ILE A 396 4.44 4.14 7.40
N TYR A 397 4.71 3.94 8.70
CA TYR A 397 5.99 3.44 9.23
C TYR A 397 6.48 2.20 8.47
N LYS A 398 5.61 1.19 8.29
CA LYS A 398 5.98 -0.03 7.58
C LYS A 398 6.29 0.23 6.10
N VAL A 399 5.50 1.04 5.39
CA VAL A 399 5.74 1.33 3.97
C VAL A 399 7.07 2.06 3.78
N LEU A 400 7.37 3.05 4.63
CA LEU A 400 8.63 3.78 4.61
C LEU A 400 9.84 2.85 4.85
N PHE A 401 9.77 1.97 5.85
CA PHE A 401 10.89 1.08 6.20
C PHE A 401 11.11 0.00 5.12
N VAL A 402 10.03 -0.58 4.58
CA VAL A 402 10.09 -1.51 3.44
C VAL A 402 10.70 -0.80 2.22
N ALA A 403 10.21 0.39 1.85
CA ALA A 403 10.70 1.13 0.70
C ALA A 403 12.20 1.54 0.84
N MET A 404 12.63 1.92 2.05
CA MET A 404 14.04 2.19 2.33
C MET A 404 14.90 0.93 2.10
N ASN A 405 14.47 -0.21 2.64
CA ASN A 405 15.15 -1.49 2.46
C ASN A 405 15.07 -2.00 1.00
N ASP A 406 14.06 -1.62 0.24
CA ASP A 406 13.93 -1.94 -1.19
C ASP A 406 14.90 -1.10 -2.03
N VAL A 407 15.06 0.20 -1.72
CA VAL A 407 16.09 1.06 -2.35
C VAL A 407 17.49 0.49 -2.08
N LEU A 408 17.84 0.24 -0.81
CA LEU A 408 19.15 -0.31 -0.43
C LEU A 408 19.39 -1.74 -0.96
N ALA A 409 18.32 -2.51 -1.22
CA ALA A 409 18.46 -3.83 -1.84
C ALA A 409 18.85 -3.75 -3.31
N ASN A 410 18.48 -2.69 -4.04
CA ASN A 410 18.88 -2.52 -5.44
C ASN A 410 20.39 -2.22 -5.58
N ASP A 411 21.00 -1.52 -4.61
CA ASP A 411 22.45 -1.33 -4.53
C ASP A 411 23.21 -2.66 -4.34
N VAL A 412 22.63 -3.59 -3.57
CA VAL A 412 23.23 -4.88 -3.19
C VAL A 412 23.00 -5.97 -4.26
N ILE A 413 21.85 -5.94 -4.93
CA ILE A 413 21.42 -6.94 -5.92
C ILE A 413 21.71 -6.41 -7.32
N GLN A 414 22.99 -6.40 -7.72
CA GLN A 414 23.36 -6.17 -9.12
C GLN A 414 22.91 -7.37 -9.98
N PRO A 415 22.04 -7.17 -11.00
CA PRO A 415 21.64 -8.26 -11.89
C PRO A 415 22.77 -8.60 -12.88
N SER A 416 23.30 -9.82 -12.77
CA SER A 416 24.02 -10.54 -13.83
C SER A 416 25.08 -9.74 -14.63
N GLY A 417 26.28 -9.60 -14.06
CA GLY A 417 27.54 -9.52 -14.81
C GLY A 417 27.87 -8.22 -15.56
N ILE A 418 26.94 -7.29 -15.74
CA ILE A 418 27.24 -5.97 -16.32
C ILE A 418 27.96 -5.13 -15.25
N ILE A 419 29.26 -4.88 -15.46
CA ILE A 419 30.08 -4.05 -14.57
C ILE A 419 29.68 -2.59 -14.72
N LEU A 420 28.63 -2.18 -14.02
CA LEU A 420 28.35 -0.77 -13.80
C LEU A 420 29.39 -0.20 -12.82
N ARG A 421 29.78 1.06 -13.05
CA ARG A 421 30.78 1.79 -12.25
C ARG A 421 30.45 1.67 -10.75
N LYS A 422 31.41 1.18 -9.93
CA LYS A 422 31.24 1.18 -8.47
C LYS A 422 30.89 2.60 -7.99
N PRO A 423 29.90 2.77 -7.09
CA PRO A 423 29.47 4.09 -6.62
C PRO A 423 30.64 4.83 -5.98
N SER A 424 30.65 6.15 -6.11
CA SER A 424 31.73 6.95 -5.51
C SER A 424 31.67 6.89 -3.98
N ALA A 425 32.81 7.10 -3.31
CA ALA A 425 32.85 7.07 -1.84
C ALA A 425 31.87 8.11 -1.24
N GLN A 426 31.80 9.30 -1.83
CA GLN A 426 30.89 10.39 -1.41
C GLN A 426 29.41 10.07 -1.65
N GLU A 427 29.07 9.49 -2.81
CA GLU A 427 27.72 9.02 -3.11
C GLU A 427 27.27 7.92 -2.13
N CYS A 428 28.16 6.99 -1.81
CA CYS A 428 27.92 5.94 -0.84
C CYS A 428 27.73 6.51 0.58
N LEU A 429 28.62 7.40 1.04
CA LEU A 429 28.48 8.10 2.32
C LEU A 429 27.13 8.81 2.43
N ARG A 430 26.74 9.58 1.42
CA ARG A 430 25.45 10.28 1.36
C ARG A 430 24.28 9.29 1.52
N THR A 431 24.28 8.20 0.74
CA THR A 431 23.23 7.17 0.78
C THR A 431 23.12 6.53 2.17
N TRP A 432 24.24 6.14 2.79
CA TRP A 432 24.24 5.48 4.10
C TRP A 432 24.05 6.42 5.28
N ASN A 433 24.43 7.70 5.18
CA ASN A 433 24.12 8.73 6.17
C ASN A 433 22.60 8.98 6.25
N ILE A 434 21.94 9.19 5.10
CA ILE A 434 20.48 9.36 5.07
C ILE A 434 19.77 8.09 5.55
N ALA A 435 20.23 6.90 5.12
CA ALA A 435 19.64 5.64 5.55
C ALA A 435 19.82 5.35 7.06
N ALA A 436 20.98 5.65 7.63
CA ALA A 436 21.22 5.59 9.07
C ALA A 436 20.30 6.58 9.82
N GLY A 437 20.19 7.81 9.32
CA GLY A 437 19.25 8.82 9.81
C GLY A 437 17.77 8.46 9.63
N CYS A 438 17.41 7.52 8.76
CA CYS A 438 16.07 6.92 8.75
C CYS A 438 15.94 5.85 9.85
N VAL A 439 16.96 5.03 10.06
CA VAL A 439 16.98 3.96 11.09
C VAL A 439 16.97 4.53 12.51
N SER A 440 17.67 5.64 12.77
CA SER A 440 17.55 6.40 14.03
C SER A 440 16.09 6.79 14.29
N LEU A 441 15.44 7.47 13.34
CA LEU A 441 14.03 7.91 13.43
C LEU A 441 13.06 6.72 13.59
N PHE A 442 13.23 5.65 12.81
CA PHE A 442 12.45 4.41 12.95
C PHE A 442 12.56 3.80 14.35
N GLY A 443 13.73 3.87 14.99
CA GLY A 443 13.92 3.41 16.37
C GLY A 443 13.32 4.36 17.40
N LEU A 444 13.59 5.66 17.28
CA LEU A 444 13.11 6.71 18.19
C LEU A 444 11.58 6.76 18.26
N MET A 445 10.90 6.58 17.13
CA MET A 445 9.43 6.50 17.06
C MET A 445 8.81 5.36 17.89
N LEU A 446 9.56 4.29 18.21
CA LEU A 446 9.05 3.18 19.03
C LEU A 446 8.90 3.54 20.51
N ARG A 447 9.55 4.62 20.96
CA ARG A 447 9.44 5.15 22.32
C ARG A 447 8.06 5.75 22.59
N VAL A 448 7.38 6.22 21.53
CA VAL A 448 6.06 6.85 21.60
C VAL A 448 4.99 5.78 21.88
N ARG A 449 4.49 5.77 23.10
CA ARG A 449 3.58 4.75 23.63
C ARG A 449 2.23 4.78 22.93
N GLU A 450 1.64 5.95 22.65
CA GLU A 450 0.31 6.04 22.04
C GLU A 450 0.26 5.53 20.58
N LEU A 451 1.41 5.49 19.89
CA LEU A 451 1.53 5.05 18.50
C LEU A 451 1.98 3.59 18.38
N ARG A 452 2.35 2.95 19.50
CA ARG A 452 2.92 1.60 19.56
C ARG A 452 1.84 0.52 19.43
N SER A 453 2.09 -0.47 18.58
CA SER A 453 1.22 -1.65 18.41
C SER A 453 2.04 -2.90 18.12
N THR A 454 1.54 -4.10 18.44
CA THR A 454 2.27 -5.36 18.18
C THR A 454 2.62 -5.54 16.69
N SER A 455 1.77 -5.05 15.78
CA SER A 455 2.03 -5.02 14.34
C SER A 455 3.15 -4.05 13.94
N LEU A 456 3.27 -2.89 14.59
CA LEU A 456 4.41 -1.97 14.45
C LEU A 456 5.71 -2.64 14.92
N LEU A 457 5.69 -3.27 16.11
CA LEU A 457 6.86 -3.94 16.69
C LEU A 457 7.35 -5.11 15.81
N VAL A 458 6.42 -5.89 15.23
CA VAL A 458 6.73 -6.94 14.25
C VAL A 458 7.33 -6.38 12.96
N ALA A 459 6.89 -5.20 12.50
CA ALA A 459 7.49 -4.54 11.35
C ALA A 459 8.90 -4.05 11.67
N ALA A 460 9.09 -3.38 12.81
CA ALA A 460 10.37 -2.83 13.24
C ALA A 460 11.47 -3.91 13.40
N ILE A 461 11.18 -5.04 14.07
CA ILE A 461 12.16 -6.15 14.15
C ILE A 461 12.51 -6.68 12.76
N LYS A 462 11.52 -6.89 11.88
CA LYS A 462 11.74 -7.51 10.57
C LYS A 462 12.52 -6.61 9.61
N GLU A 463 12.09 -5.36 9.48
CA GLU A 463 12.76 -4.41 8.59
C GLU A 463 14.08 -3.89 9.18
N GLY A 464 14.21 -3.81 10.51
CA GLY A 464 15.48 -3.57 11.20
C GLY A 464 16.49 -4.69 10.96
N ARG A 465 16.09 -5.97 11.10
CA ARG A 465 16.93 -7.12 10.72
C ARG A 465 17.37 -7.02 9.25
N ARG A 466 16.42 -6.73 8.35
CA ARG A 466 16.68 -6.61 6.91
C ARG A 466 17.69 -5.50 6.61
N PHE A 467 17.58 -4.34 7.27
CA PHE A 467 18.55 -3.26 7.13
C PHE A 467 19.97 -3.69 7.53
N LEU A 468 20.13 -4.29 8.72
CA LEU A 468 21.45 -4.74 9.21
C LEU A 468 22.08 -5.79 8.29
N ALA A 469 21.26 -6.72 7.76
CA ALA A 469 21.67 -7.73 6.79
C ALA A 469 22.03 -7.15 5.41
N LEU A 470 21.39 -6.06 4.97
CA LEU A 470 21.77 -5.33 3.74
C LEU A 470 23.08 -4.55 3.94
N MET A 471 23.22 -3.87 5.08
CA MET A 471 24.40 -3.06 5.41
C MET A 471 25.68 -3.91 5.44
N CYS A 472 25.64 -5.06 6.12
CA CYS A 472 26.78 -6.00 6.20
C CYS A 472 26.80 -7.08 5.10
N ASN A 473 26.01 -6.94 4.04
CA ASN A 473 26.20 -7.79 2.86
C ASN A 473 27.55 -7.47 2.21
N LYS A 474 28.35 -8.48 1.87
CA LYS A 474 29.65 -8.30 1.21
C LYS A 474 29.59 -7.52 -0.11
N ASN A 475 28.43 -7.49 -0.77
CA ASN A 475 28.20 -6.73 -2.01
C ASN A 475 27.67 -5.30 -1.74
N SER A 476 27.47 -4.89 -0.47
CA SER A 476 26.92 -3.57 -0.16
C SER A 476 27.93 -2.47 -0.44
N SER A 477 27.40 -1.32 -0.86
CA SER A 477 28.20 -0.11 -1.04
C SER A 477 28.88 0.32 0.28
N PHE A 478 28.23 0.11 1.44
CA PHE A 478 28.84 0.36 2.75
C PHE A 478 30.06 -0.53 3.02
N MET A 479 29.96 -1.85 2.81
CA MET A 479 31.11 -2.73 2.97
C MET A 479 32.24 -2.38 2.00
N HIS A 480 31.92 -1.87 0.80
CA HIS A 480 32.91 -1.36 -0.14
C HIS A 480 33.65 -0.10 0.36
N LEU A 481 33.04 0.77 1.18
CA LEU A 481 33.80 1.83 1.90
C LEU A 481 34.85 1.21 2.83
N LEU A 482 34.48 0.14 3.53
CA LEU A 482 35.30 -0.53 4.55
C LEU A 482 36.32 -1.55 3.98
N GLU A 483 36.31 -1.84 2.68
CA GLU A 483 37.19 -2.84 2.07
C GLU A 483 38.67 -2.44 2.04
N ASP A 484 38.96 -1.14 1.93
CA ASP A 484 40.27 -0.59 1.59
C ASP A 484 40.69 0.43 2.64
N LYS A 485 41.83 0.18 3.29
CA LYS A 485 42.33 1.03 4.39
C LYS A 485 42.64 2.46 3.94
N ALA A 486 43.05 2.68 2.69
CA ALA A 486 43.36 4.03 2.20
C ALA A 486 42.10 4.86 1.99
N ARG A 487 41.07 4.28 1.36
CA ARG A 487 39.74 4.91 1.25
C ARG A 487 39.08 5.09 2.61
N LEU A 488 39.13 4.08 3.47
CA LEU A 488 38.52 4.14 4.80
C LEU A 488 39.11 5.28 5.64
N ALA A 489 40.45 5.41 5.65
CA ALA A 489 41.13 6.50 6.36
C ALA A 489 40.60 7.90 5.98
N THR A 490 40.30 8.16 4.70
CA THR A 490 39.78 9.46 4.24
C THR A 490 38.30 9.70 4.49
N VAL A 491 37.55 8.71 5.01
CA VAL A 491 36.10 8.81 5.30
C VAL A 491 35.73 8.36 6.72
N THR A 492 36.73 8.13 7.57
CA THR A 492 36.59 7.53 8.91
C THR A 492 35.52 8.21 9.75
N GLU A 493 35.56 9.54 9.86
CA GLU A 493 34.63 10.33 10.68
C GLU A 493 33.18 10.10 10.25
N ASN A 494 32.87 10.21 8.95
CA ASN A 494 31.52 10.00 8.45
C ASN A 494 31.06 8.54 8.58
N VAL A 495 31.96 7.57 8.47
CA VAL A 495 31.66 6.16 8.77
C VAL A 495 31.31 5.97 10.24
N VAL A 496 32.02 6.64 11.16
CA VAL A 496 31.73 6.62 12.60
C VAL A 496 30.38 7.30 12.92
N GLU A 497 30.06 8.43 12.28
CA GLU A 497 28.74 9.08 12.39
C GLU A 497 27.60 8.16 11.92
N ILE A 498 27.77 7.50 10.77
CA ILE A 498 26.82 6.51 10.23
C ILE A 498 26.58 5.38 11.23
N ILE A 499 27.65 4.83 11.83
CA ILE A 499 27.56 3.74 12.82
C ILE A 499 26.86 4.22 14.10
N LYS A 500 27.26 5.36 14.67
CA LYS A 500 26.63 5.97 15.86
C LYS A 500 25.12 6.20 15.61
N SER A 501 24.74 6.65 14.41
CA SER A 501 23.33 6.86 14.01
C SER A 501 22.55 5.54 13.86
N VAL A 502 23.11 4.50 13.23
CA VAL A 502 22.48 3.16 13.19
C VAL A 502 22.31 2.57 14.58
N GLN A 503 23.27 2.75 15.49
CA GLN A 503 23.19 2.25 16.87
C GLN A 503 22.03 2.87 17.65
N ILE A 504 21.69 4.15 17.43
CA ILE A 504 20.50 4.78 18.02
C ILE A 504 19.24 4.01 17.61
N GLY A 505 19.07 3.70 16.32
CA GLY A 505 17.93 2.91 15.83
C GLY A 505 17.94 1.48 16.39
N ASN A 506 19.08 0.80 16.26
CA ASN A 506 19.30 -0.58 16.64
C ASN A 506 19.03 -0.84 18.15
N ARG A 507 19.48 0.05 19.05
CA ARG A 507 19.20 -0.07 20.49
C ARG A 507 17.69 -0.10 20.78
N ASN A 508 16.91 0.73 20.08
CA ASN A 508 15.45 0.69 20.22
C ASN A 508 14.84 -0.63 19.69
N PHE A 509 15.43 -1.26 18.65
CA PHE A 509 15.02 -2.58 18.17
C PHE A 509 15.37 -3.71 19.15
N GLN A 510 16.54 -3.63 19.81
CA GLN A 510 16.94 -4.56 20.87
C GLN A 510 15.98 -4.48 22.07
N ASN A 511 15.53 -3.28 22.46
CA ASN A 511 14.51 -3.11 23.50
C ASN A 511 13.16 -3.78 23.15
N ILE A 512 12.83 -3.99 21.86
CA ILE A 512 11.66 -4.80 21.46
C ILE A 512 11.85 -6.27 21.85
N CYS A 513 13.07 -6.80 21.76
CA CYS A 513 13.38 -8.18 22.16
C CYS A 513 13.23 -8.38 23.67
N VAL A 514 13.65 -7.39 24.45
CA VAL A 514 13.45 -7.35 25.92
C VAL A 514 11.97 -7.26 26.26
N HIS A 515 11.23 -6.34 25.64
CA HIS A 515 9.77 -6.23 25.75
C HIS A 515 9.05 -7.53 25.36
N ALA A 516 9.55 -8.27 24.36
CA ALA A 516 8.99 -9.55 23.92
C ALA A 516 9.14 -10.67 24.97
N LYS A 517 10.30 -10.75 25.66
CA LYS A 517 10.50 -11.62 26.82
C LYS A 517 9.55 -11.22 27.96
N ALA A 518 9.60 -9.96 28.40
CA ALA A 518 8.82 -9.46 29.53
C ALA A 518 7.30 -9.65 29.36
N ASN A 519 6.76 -9.33 28.18
CA ASN A 519 5.32 -9.45 27.88
C ASN A 519 4.91 -10.83 27.31
N ARG A 520 5.81 -11.82 27.35
CA ARG A 520 5.59 -13.20 26.84
C ARG A 520 4.97 -13.23 25.43
N SER A 521 5.40 -12.32 24.55
CA SER A 521 4.73 -12.06 23.28
C SER A 521 5.10 -13.09 22.22
N ASN A 522 4.31 -14.17 22.13
CA ASN A 522 4.52 -15.31 21.21
C ASN A 522 4.74 -14.94 19.72
N ILE A 523 4.29 -13.76 19.27
CA ILE A 523 4.50 -13.28 17.90
C ILE A 523 5.89 -12.64 17.75
N LEU A 524 6.33 -11.87 18.75
CA LEU A 524 7.65 -11.22 18.75
C LEU A 524 8.77 -12.20 19.12
N LEU A 525 8.55 -13.09 20.09
CA LEU A 525 9.52 -14.09 20.54
C LEU A 525 10.03 -14.98 19.39
N LYS A 526 9.18 -15.31 18.42
CA LYS A 526 9.55 -16.04 17.20
C LYS A 526 10.50 -15.29 16.25
N LEU A 527 10.75 -13.99 16.49
CA LEU A 527 11.63 -13.14 15.68
C LEU A 527 12.91 -12.75 16.43
N VAL A 528 12.98 -12.96 17.75
CA VAL A 528 14.11 -12.53 18.59
C VAL A 528 15.43 -13.26 18.27
N PRO A 529 15.49 -14.60 18.13
CA PRO A 529 16.75 -15.28 17.82
C PRO A 529 17.28 -14.86 16.45
N ASP A 530 16.38 -14.81 15.48
CA ASP A 530 16.61 -14.40 14.10
C ASP A 530 17.20 -12.98 14.01
N PHE A 531 16.71 -12.05 14.82
CA PHE A 531 17.23 -10.69 14.94
C PHE A 531 18.57 -10.63 15.69
N ARG A 532 18.71 -11.32 16.83
CA ARG A 532 19.96 -11.36 17.62
C ARG A 532 21.14 -11.80 16.76
N VAL A 533 21.02 -12.92 16.04
CA VAL A 533 22.09 -13.45 15.17
C VAL A 533 22.52 -12.44 14.11
N THR A 534 21.57 -11.79 13.43
CA THR A 534 21.91 -10.76 12.42
C THR A 534 22.52 -9.51 13.04
N ASN A 535 22.09 -9.10 14.23
CA ASN A 535 22.66 -7.97 14.96
C ASN A 535 24.12 -8.22 15.39
N GLU A 536 24.43 -9.41 15.90
CA GLU A 536 25.80 -9.77 16.26
C GLU A 536 26.70 -9.92 15.02
N GLN A 537 26.17 -10.49 13.92
CA GLN A 537 26.89 -10.56 12.64
C GLN A 537 27.24 -9.16 12.14
N TRP A 538 26.31 -8.20 12.25
CA TRP A 538 26.53 -6.79 11.91
C TRP A 538 27.62 -6.14 12.78
N MET A 539 27.55 -6.30 14.11
CA MET A 539 28.59 -5.81 15.03
C MET A 539 29.98 -6.36 14.66
N ARG A 540 30.13 -7.69 14.60
CA ARG A 540 31.40 -8.36 14.32
C ARG A 540 31.97 -7.98 12.96
N ALA A 541 31.13 -7.84 11.93
CA ALA A 541 31.55 -7.46 10.58
C ALA A 541 32.11 -6.03 10.51
N ILE A 542 31.53 -5.08 11.24
CA ILE A 542 32.03 -3.70 11.27
C ILE A 542 33.27 -3.59 12.18
N GLN A 543 33.25 -4.19 13.37
CA GLN A 543 34.41 -4.23 14.28
C GLN A 543 35.65 -4.82 13.59
N SER A 544 35.51 -5.97 12.89
CA SER A 544 36.58 -6.60 12.12
C SER A 544 37.15 -5.72 10.99
N LYS A 545 36.40 -4.73 10.51
CA LYS A 545 36.83 -3.78 9.47
C LYS A 545 37.42 -2.49 10.01
N LEU A 546 37.02 -2.06 11.20
CA LEU A 546 37.59 -0.89 11.89
C LEU A 546 38.82 -1.25 12.76
N ALA A 547 39.08 -2.54 13.00
CA ALA A 547 40.24 -3.02 13.75
C ALA A 547 41.58 -2.45 13.21
N GLY A 548 42.34 -1.81 14.09
CA GLY A 548 43.59 -1.11 13.75
C GLY A 548 43.40 0.32 13.20
N ILE A 549 42.18 0.86 13.21
CA ILE A 549 41.88 2.29 13.09
C ILE A 549 41.29 2.71 14.44
N ASN A 550 41.72 3.87 14.98
CA ASN A 550 41.44 4.25 16.37
C ASN A 550 40.01 4.79 16.57
N CYS A 551 39.01 3.94 16.29
CA CYS A 551 37.59 4.31 16.20
C CYS A 551 36.76 3.74 17.36
N GLN A 552 37.35 3.52 18.54
CA GLN A 552 36.65 2.89 19.67
C GLN A 552 35.38 3.64 20.07
N GLU A 553 35.41 4.98 19.99
CA GLU A 553 34.24 5.86 20.17
C GLU A 553 33.01 5.48 19.33
N ALA A 554 33.20 4.80 18.19
CA ALA A 554 32.10 4.33 17.33
C ALA A 554 31.28 3.21 17.98
N PHE A 555 31.79 2.60 19.05
CA PHE A 555 31.15 1.53 19.81
C PHE A 555 30.93 1.88 21.29
N GLU A 556 31.52 2.98 21.78
CA GLU A 556 31.34 3.52 23.15
C GLU A 556 29.94 4.13 23.44
N ILE A 557 28.88 3.67 22.77
CA ILE A 557 27.51 3.89 23.26
C ILE A 557 27.29 2.93 24.44
N GLY A 558 27.89 3.31 25.57
CA GLY A 558 28.37 2.43 26.64
C GLY A 558 27.34 1.63 27.44
N LEU A 559 27.90 0.87 28.38
CA LEU A 559 27.33 -0.30 29.09
C LEU A 559 25.80 -0.37 29.08
N LEU A 560 25.28 -1.43 28.46
CA LEU A 560 23.88 -1.55 28.10
C LEU A 560 23.02 -2.01 29.29
N LYS A 561 22.94 -1.14 30.32
CA LYS A 561 21.90 -1.18 31.36
C LYS A 561 20.56 -1.56 30.71
N PRO A 562 19.94 -2.70 31.09
CA PRO A 562 18.81 -3.24 30.37
C PRO A 562 17.64 -2.26 30.46
N ARG A 563 17.13 -1.82 29.31
CA ARG A 563 16.02 -0.87 29.25
C ARG A 563 14.84 -1.45 28.51
N ASP A 564 13.66 -1.07 28.97
CA ASP A 564 12.41 -1.41 28.32
C ASP A 564 12.18 -0.55 27.05
N ILE A 565 11.06 -0.75 26.37
CA ILE A 565 10.74 -0.01 25.14
C ILE A 565 10.24 1.43 25.39
N ASN A 566 9.95 1.81 26.64
CA ASN A 566 9.70 3.19 27.05
C ASN A 566 11.00 3.94 27.41
N GLY A 567 12.09 3.20 27.66
CA GLY A 567 13.41 3.71 28.03
C GLY A 567 13.72 3.64 29.53
N GLU A 568 12.84 3.02 30.31
CA GLU A 568 12.98 2.82 31.76
C GLU A 568 13.97 1.68 32.03
N GLU A 569 14.75 1.77 33.11
CA GLU A 569 15.75 0.75 33.45
C GLU A 569 15.07 -0.44 34.15
N ILE A 570 15.35 -1.65 33.64
CA ILE A 570 14.81 -2.90 34.16
C ILE A 570 15.71 -3.36 35.31
N VAL A 571 15.36 -2.95 36.52
CA VAL A 571 15.88 -3.57 37.74
C VAL A 571 15.29 -4.98 37.82
N TYR A 572 16.13 -6.00 37.59
CA TYR A 572 15.76 -7.37 37.92
C TYR A 572 15.77 -7.51 39.44
N SER A 573 14.61 -7.66 40.06
CA SER A 573 14.46 -7.88 41.50
C SER A 573 14.98 -9.28 41.87
N GLY A 574 16.29 -9.41 42.07
CA GLY A 574 16.95 -10.69 42.26
C GLY A 574 18.42 -10.63 42.67
N ASP A 575 18.88 -9.54 43.30
CA ASP A 575 20.25 -9.45 43.85
C ASP A 575 20.30 -8.65 45.17
N ASP A 576 19.74 -9.25 46.23
CA ASP A 576 19.87 -8.80 47.62
C ASP A 576 21.02 -9.54 48.34
N ARG A 577 22.12 -9.87 47.63
CA ARG A 577 23.25 -10.68 48.17
C ARG A 577 24.65 -10.22 47.76
N SER A 578 24.96 -8.93 47.92
CA SER A 578 26.31 -8.38 47.72
C SER A 578 26.96 -7.75 48.97
N SER A 579 26.85 -8.41 50.14
CA SER A 579 27.59 -8.01 51.36
C SER A 579 27.94 -9.14 52.35
N SER A 580 28.59 -10.22 51.87
CA SER A 580 29.42 -11.07 52.74
C SER A 580 30.49 -11.84 51.96
N THR A 581 31.58 -12.19 52.63
CA THR A 581 32.74 -12.89 52.04
C THR A 581 32.72 -14.40 52.30
N CYS A 582 33.55 -15.11 51.51
CA CYS A 582 34.15 -16.44 51.76
C CYS A 582 33.56 -17.67 51.04
N SER A 583 34.50 -18.35 50.37
CA SER A 583 34.64 -19.81 50.15
C SER A 583 33.72 -20.54 49.17
N GLU A 584 34.33 -21.55 48.53
CA GLU A 584 33.84 -22.33 47.41
C GLU A 584 33.05 -23.57 47.86
N SER A 585 32.10 -24.02 47.04
CA SER A 585 31.85 -25.44 46.74
C SER A 585 30.80 -25.57 45.63
N GLU A 586 30.74 -26.73 44.99
CA GLU A 586 30.16 -26.87 43.65
C GLU A 586 28.65 -27.19 43.62
N GLY A 587 27.98 -26.68 42.58
CA GLY A 587 27.06 -27.49 41.77
C GLY A 587 25.57 -27.52 42.13
N GLU A 588 24.78 -26.65 41.50
CA GLU A 588 23.49 -27.07 40.92
C GLU A 588 23.09 -26.22 39.70
N GLN A 589 22.14 -26.70 38.89
CA GLN A 589 21.90 -26.19 37.54
C GLN A 589 20.91 -25.01 37.49
N ASN A 590 21.34 -23.87 36.97
CA ASN A 590 20.45 -22.92 36.29
C ASN A 590 21.16 -22.21 35.13
N ALA A 591 20.41 -21.94 34.06
CA ALA A 591 20.96 -21.40 32.82
C ALA A 591 20.89 -19.86 32.82
N GLU A 592 21.87 -19.22 33.46
CA GLU A 592 22.10 -17.78 33.29
C GLU A 592 22.61 -17.52 31.85
N GLU A 593 21.81 -16.84 31.02
CA GLU A 593 22.30 -16.31 29.73
C GLU A 593 23.34 -15.22 30.02
N VAL A 594 24.62 -15.60 30.09
CA VAL A 594 25.77 -14.69 30.19
C VAL A 594 25.62 -13.56 29.17
N PHE A 595 25.51 -12.33 29.67
CA PHE A 595 25.75 -11.15 28.84
C PHE A 595 27.24 -11.14 28.51
N ILE A 596 27.58 -11.51 27.28
CA ILE A 596 28.96 -11.48 26.80
C ILE A 596 29.31 -10.03 26.49
N ASP A 597 29.79 -9.32 27.51
CA ASP A 597 30.65 -8.16 27.31
C ASP A 597 31.98 -8.62 26.72
N PHE A 598 32.37 -8.05 25.58
CA PHE A 598 33.72 -8.16 25.03
C PHE A 598 34.38 -6.78 25.07
N LEU A 599 34.94 -6.47 26.23
CA LEU A 599 35.98 -5.46 26.42
C LEU A 599 37.21 -6.15 27.01
N ASP A 600 37.90 -6.92 26.17
CA ASP A 600 39.34 -7.20 26.24
C ASP A 600 39.81 -7.89 24.96
N TYR A 601 41.04 -7.55 24.53
CA TYR A 601 41.76 -7.88 23.27
C TYR A 601 41.55 -6.97 22.04
#